data_AF-A0A6J4RF22-F1
#
_entry.id   AF-A0A6J4RF22-F1
#
_cell.length_a   1.000
_cell.length_b   1.000
_cell.length_c   1.000
_cell.angle_alpha   90.00
_cell.angle_beta   90.00
_cell.angle_gamma   90.00
#
_symmetry.space_group_name_H-M   'P 1'
#
loop_
_entity.id
_entity.type
_entity.pdbx_description
1 polymer ?
#
loop_
_entity_poly.entity_id
_entity_poly.type
_entity_poly.pdbx_seq_one_letter_code
_entity_poly.pdbx_strand_id
1 'polypeptide(L)'
;MENRGLPEVVRLRDARGGRPENAAGIGQFWYEPEVWTLPISPTARVLYAGLCSFLAPGEVNRKDLRGTLKDHPDEAIAEAFDELVAQGLLHPIPASGASFEVRSARESGR
;
A
#
# COMPACT_ATOMS: atom_id res chain seq x y z
N MET A 1 -0.71 -22.65 -12.72
CA MET A 1 -0.31 -21.45 -11.97
C MET A 1 -1.18 -20.34 -12.50
N GLU A 2 -2.19 -19.93 -11.73
CA GLU A 2 -3.02 -18.79 -12.11
C GLU A 2 -2.12 -17.56 -12.25
N ASN A 3 -2.30 -16.85 -13.34
CA ASN A 3 -1.56 -15.65 -13.68
C ASN A 3 -1.79 -14.63 -12.55
N ARG A 4 -0.82 -14.48 -11.61
CA ARG A 4 -0.84 -13.48 -10.53
C ARG A 4 -0.59 -12.08 -11.10
N GLY A 5 -1.41 -11.69 -12.08
CA GLY A 5 -1.28 -10.41 -12.75
C GLY A 5 -1.62 -9.27 -11.79
N LEU A 6 -0.77 -8.26 -11.75
CA LEU A 6 -1.04 -7.02 -11.03
C LEU A 6 -2.38 -6.43 -11.53
N PRO A 7 -3.36 -6.12 -10.65
CA PRO A 7 -4.65 -5.60 -11.08
C PRO A 7 -4.51 -4.32 -11.92
N GLU A 8 -5.42 -4.11 -12.89
CA GLU A 8 -5.45 -2.85 -13.67
C GLU A 8 -5.73 -1.64 -12.77
N VAL A 9 -6.62 -1.82 -11.79
CA VAL A 9 -7.04 -0.80 -10.81
C VAL A 9 -7.16 -1.47 -9.45
N VAL A 10 -6.65 -0.78 -8.43
CA VAL A 10 -6.79 -1.13 -7.02
C VAL A 10 -7.53 0.00 -6.32
N ARG A 11 -8.65 -0.31 -5.68
CA ARG A 11 -9.41 0.66 -4.86
C ARG A 11 -8.82 0.71 -3.46
N LEU A 12 -8.72 1.91 -2.90
CA LEU A 12 -8.12 2.16 -1.60
C LEU A 12 -9.09 2.90 -0.69
N ARG A 13 -9.16 2.48 0.57
CA ARG A 13 -9.84 3.20 1.64
C ARG A 13 -8.85 3.56 2.72
N ASP A 14 -8.84 4.82 3.16
CA ASP A 14 -7.99 5.22 4.29
C ASP A 14 -8.61 4.72 5.60
N ALA A 15 -7.88 3.86 6.31
CA ALA A 15 -8.23 3.35 7.62
C ALA A 15 -7.09 3.56 8.64
N ARG A 16 -6.18 4.49 8.36
CA ARG A 16 -5.03 4.83 9.24
C ARG A 16 -5.43 5.73 10.41
N GLY A 17 -6.57 6.41 10.31
CA GLY A 17 -7.02 7.39 11.30
C GLY A 17 -6.44 8.78 11.06
N GLY A 18 -6.29 9.56 12.13
CA GLY A 18 -5.78 10.93 12.06
C GLY A 18 -4.28 10.99 11.74
N ARG A 19 -3.85 12.03 11.01
CA ARG A 19 -2.45 12.27 10.70
C ARG A 19 -1.62 12.42 11.98
N PRO A 20 -0.60 11.59 12.22
CA PRO A 20 0.28 11.75 13.37
C PRO A 20 1.25 12.93 13.19
N GLU A 21 1.78 13.46 14.29
CA GLU A 21 2.68 14.63 14.29
C GLU A 21 3.98 14.37 13.50
N ASN A 22 4.49 13.14 13.57
CA ASN A 22 5.70 12.71 12.86
C ASN A 22 5.46 12.23 11.42
N ALA A 23 4.24 12.36 10.88
CA ALA A 23 3.94 11.88 9.54
C ALA A 23 4.83 12.54 8.48
N ALA A 24 5.46 11.72 7.63
CA ALA A 24 6.23 12.21 6.49
C ALA A 24 5.28 12.60 5.35
N GLY A 25 5.42 13.83 4.84
CA GLY A 25 4.61 14.35 3.73
C GLY A 25 3.86 15.65 4.04
N ILE A 26 2.93 16.03 3.16
CA ILE A 26 2.24 17.33 3.18
C ILE A 26 0.73 17.20 2.95
N GLY A 27 -0.06 17.98 3.69
CA GLY A 27 -1.53 17.94 3.58
C GLY A 27 -2.09 16.53 3.79
N GLN A 28 -2.87 16.06 2.81
CA GLN A 28 -3.46 14.71 2.77
C GLN A 28 -2.50 13.63 2.26
N PHE A 29 -1.35 14.02 1.71
CA PHE A 29 -0.34 13.12 1.17
C PHE A 29 0.74 12.87 2.22
N TRP A 30 0.51 11.89 3.09
CA TRP A 30 1.44 11.54 4.15
C TRP A 30 1.48 10.04 4.38
N TYR A 31 2.56 9.54 4.96
CA TYR A 31 2.67 8.17 5.47
C TYR A 31 3.38 8.14 6.83
N GLU A 32 3.22 7.04 7.56
CA GLU A 32 3.88 6.80 8.85
C GLU A 32 5.34 6.33 8.66
N PRO A 33 6.35 7.07 9.16
CA PRO A 33 7.76 6.68 9.04
C PRO A 33 8.08 5.33 9.67
N GLU A 34 7.24 4.85 10.59
CA GLU A 34 7.36 3.54 11.24
C GLU A 34 7.38 2.38 10.24
N VAL A 35 6.84 2.56 9.03
CA VAL A 35 6.96 1.54 7.96
C VAL A 35 8.42 1.15 7.67
N TRP A 36 9.37 2.07 7.87
CA TRP A 36 10.79 1.81 7.62
C TRP A 36 11.45 0.91 8.66
N THR A 37 10.83 0.73 9.83
CA THR A 37 11.33 -0.15 10.89
C THR A 37 10.69 -1.53 10.88
N LEU A 38 9.62 -1.73 10.10
CA LEU A 38 8.92 -3.01 10.00
C LEU A 38 9.77 -4.07 9.29
N PRO A 39 9.70 -5.35 9.68
CA PRO A 39 10.46 -6.45 9.10
C PRO A 39 9.87 -6.93 7.76
N ILE A 40 9.61 -6.00 6.84
CA ILE A 40 9.12 -6.23 5.48
C ILE A 40 10.15 -5.85 4.42
N SER A 41 9.95 -6.35 3.21
CA SER A 41 10.81 -6.04 2.07
C SER A 41 10.86 -4.52 1.78
N PRO A 42 11.99 -4.02 1.24
CA PRO A 42 12.08 -2.63 0.78
C PRO A 42 10.97 -2.26 -0.21
N THR A 43 10.61 -3.19 -1.09
CA THR A 43 9.54 -3.02 -2.09
C THR A 43 8.18 -2.80 -1.42
N ALA A 44 7.84 -3.57 -0.39
CA ALA A 44 6.60 -3.37 0.37
C ALA A 44 6.58 -2.03 1.13
N ARG A 45 7.70 -1.60 1.71
CA ARG A 45 7.78 -0.29 2.38
C ARG A 45 7.53 0.87 1.42
N VAL A 46 8.16 0.83 0.25
CA VAL A 46 7.96 1.83 -0.81
C VAL A 46 6.54 1.77 -1.35
N LEU A 47 6.00 0.57 -1.57
CA LEU A 47 4.61 0.39 -1.99
C LEU A 47 3.65 1.02 -1.01
N TYR A 48 3.79 0.75 0.30
CA TYR A 48 2.95 1.35 1.34
C TYR A 48 2.98 2.89 1.30
N ALA A 49 4.18 3.48 1.27
CA ALA A 49 4.34 4.93 1.20
C ALA A 49 3.72 5.52 -0.09
N GLY A 50 3.86 4.81 -1.21
CA GLY A 50 3.22 5.15 -2.47
C GLY A 50 1.70 5.11 -2.41
N LEU A 51 1.12 4.00 -1.94
CA LEU A 51 -0.33 3.82 -1.76
C LEU A 51 -0.94 4.94 -0.90
N CYS A 52 -0.23 5.37 0.14
CA CYS A 52 -0.67 6.47 0.98
C CYS A 52 -0.88 7.79 0.21
N SER A 53 -0.17 8.00 -0.89
CA SER A 53 -0.34 9.18 -1.75
C SER A 53 -1.59 9.09 -2.64
N PHE A 54 -2.17 7.90 -2.81
CA PHE A 54 -3.38 7.67 -3.60
C PHE A 54 -4.65 7.52 -2.75
N LEU A 55 -4.56 7.74 -1.44
CA LEU A 55 -5.71 7.63 -0.54
C LEU A 55 -6.76 8.73 -0.72
N ALA A 56 -6.34 9.96 -1.05
CA ALA A 56 -7.29 11.02 -1.37
C ALA A 56 -8.05 10.77 -2.70
N PRO A 57 -7.39 10.30 -3.78
CA PRO A 57 -8.08 9.78 -4.96
C PRO A 57 -8.96 8.54 -4.71
N GLY A 58 -8.56 7.66 -3.78
CA GLY A 58 -9.29 6.43 -3.45
C GLY A 58 -9.05 5.25 -4.41
N GLU A 59 -8.16 5.42 -5.39
CA GLU A 59 -7.76 4.37 -6.32
C GLU A 59 -6.36 4.61 -6.88
N VAL A 60 -5.72 3.53 -7.32
CA VAL A 60 -4.44 3.53 -8.01
C VAL A 60 -4.47 2.51 -9.15
N ASN A 61 -3.97 2.88 -10.32
CA ASN A 61 -3.93 1.97 -11.48
C ASN A 61 -2.56 1.30 -11.64
N ARG A 62 -2.48 0.27 -12.48
CA ARG A 62 -1.25 -0.48 -12.74
C ARG A 62 -0.08 0.41 -13.19
N LYS A 63 -0.34 1.43 -14.00
CA LYS A 63 0.70 2.35 -14.49
C LYS A 63 1.30 3.15 -13.34
N ASP A 64 0.46 3.62 -12.41
CA ASP A 64 0.90 4.36 -11.23
C ASP A 64 1.65 3.46 -10.24
N LEU A 65 1.24 2.20 -10.10
CA LEU A 65 1.96 1.18 -9.31
C LEU A 65 3.36 0.92 -9.88
N ARG A 66 3.47 0.73 -11.21
CA ARG A 66 4.76 0.60 -11.90
C ARG A 66 5.61 1.87 -11.80
N GLY A 67 4.98 3.05 -11.76
CA GLY A 67 5.67 4.31 -11.52
C GLY A 67 6.22 4.43 -10.10
N THR A 68 5.47 3.93 -9.12
CA THR A 68 5.88 3.89 -7.70
C THR A 68 7.06 2.96 -7.48
N LEU A 69 7.02 1.77 -8.07
CA LEU A 69 8.07 0.76 -7.99
C LEU A 69 8.77 0.60 -9.35
N LYS A 70 9.41 1.68 -9.79
CA LYS A 70 10.10 1.70 -11.08
C LYS A 70 11.08 0.52 -11.19
N ASP A 71 11.15 -0.06 -12.38
CA ASP A 71 12.05 -1.16 -12.75
C ASP A 71 11.76 -2.49 -12.02
N HIS A 72 10.68 -2.59 -11.23
CA HIS A 72 10.20 -3.86 -10.68
C HIS A 72 9.19 -4.52 -11.62
N PRO A 73 9.24 -5.86 -11.76
CA PRO A 73 8.23 -6.59 -12.51
C PRO A 73 6.89 -6.61 -11.76
N ASP A 74 5.79 -6.81 -12.47
CA ASP A 74 4.43 -6.83 -11.90
C ASP A 74 4.30 -7.88 -10.79
N GLU A 75 4.98 -9.02 -10.92
CA GLU A 75 5.01 -10.09 -9.93
C GLU A 75 5.60 -9.61 -8.60
N ALA A 76 6.69 -8.82 -8.63
CA ALA A 76 7.30 -8.29 -7.41
C ALA A 76 6.40 -7.24 -6.73
N ILE A 77 5.62 -6.48 -7.52
CA ILE A 77 4.62 -5.55 -6.98
C ILE A 77 3.48 -6.34 -6.33
N ALA A 78 3.01 -7.42 -6.97
CA ALA A 78 1.98 -8.29 -6.41
C ALA A 78 2.45 -8.99 -5.12
N GLU A 79 3.69 -9.48 -5.07
CA GLU A 79 4.28 -10.04 -3.85
C GLU A 79 4.37 -9.00 -2.72
N ALA A 80 4.68 -7.75 -3.04
CA ALA A 80 4.67 -6.67 -2.05
C ALA A 80 3.24 -6.38 -1.53
N PHE A 81 2.20 -6.47 -2.36
CA PHE A 81 0.82 -6.43 -1.88
C PHE A 81 0.52 -7.58 -0.90
N ASP A 82 0.90 -8.81 -1.26
CA ASP A 82 0.70 -9.98 -0.42
C ASP A 82 1.41 -9.82 0.94
N GLU A 83 2.63 -9.28 0.94
CA GLU A 83 3.38 -9.00 2.16
C GLU A 83 2.71 -7.92 3.03
N LEU A 84 2.23 -6.84 2.44
CA LEU A 84 1.49 -5.80 3.17
C LEU A 84 0.18 -6.34 3.76
N VAL A 85 -0.50 -7.26 3.08
CA VAL A 85 -1.67 -7.97 3.61
C VAL A 85 -1.28 -8.87 4.78
N ALA A 86 -0.22 -9.67 4.61
CA ALA A 86 0.26 -10.58 5.66
C ALA A 86 0.67 -9.84 6.95
N GLN A 87 1.13 -8.59 6.84
CA GLN A 87 1.52 -7.75 7.97
C GLN A 87 0.40 -6.84 8.48
N GLY A 88 -0.81 -6.94 7.92
CA GLY A 88 -1.97 -6.16 8.34
C GLY A 88 -1.90 -4.67 7.98
N LEU A 89 -0.98 -4.27 7.10
CA LEU A 89 -0.90 -2.91 6.54
C LEU A 89 -1.96 -2.69 5.46
N LEU A 90 -2.37 -3.77 4.80
CA LEU A 90 -3.52 -3.79 3.91
C LEU A 90 -4.55 -4.81 4.40
N HIS A 91 -5.82 -4.41 4.41
CA HIS A 91 -6.92 -5.31 4.67
C HIS A 91 -7.79 -5.48 3.41
N PRO A 92 -7.90 -6.69 2.84
CA PRO A 92 -8.77 -6.93 1.69
C PRO A 92 -10.23 -6.62 2.01
N ILE A 93 -10.90 -5.88 1.15
CA ILE A 93 -12.34 -5.62 1.26
C ILE A 93 -13.08 -6.61 0.37
N PRO A 94 -14.13 -7.31 0.85
CA PRO A 94 -14.98 -8.12 -0.01
C PRO A 94 -15.69 -7.22 -1.06
N ALA A 95 -15.18 -7.23 -2.28
CA ALA A 95 -15.66 -6.41 -3.38
C ALA A 95 -15.42 -7.11 -4.72
N SER A 96 -16.06 -6.61 -5.79
CA SER A 96 -15.68 -6.99 -7.15
C SER A 96 -14.35 -6.31 -7.51
N GLY A 97 -13.27 -7.12 -7.55
CA GLY A 97 -11.92 -6.69 -7.92
C GLY A 97 -11.01 -6.37 -6.72
N ALA A 98 -9.80 -5.88 -7.00
CA ALA A 98 -8.80 -5.58 -5.98
C ALA A 98 -9.18 -4.32 -5.19
N SER A 99 -9.51 -4.49 -3.91
CA SER A 99 -9.90 -3.40 -3.01
C SER A 99 -9.29 -3.62 -1.63
N PHE A 100 -8.65 -2.60 -1.07
CA PHE A 100 -7.98 -2.68 0.22
C PHE A 100 -8.26 -1.47 1.11
N GLU A 101 -8.29 -1.71 2.42
CA GLU A 101 -8.11 -0.67 3.42
C GLU A 101 -6.63 -0.53 3.73
N VAL A 102 -6.09 0.70 3.68
CA VAL A 102 -4.73 0.98 4.13
C VAL A 102 -4.79 1.26 5.64
N ARG A 103 -4.04 0.48 6.41
CA ARG A 103 -4.00 0.54 7.87
C ARG A 103 -2.76 1.26 8.36
N SER A 104 -2.81 1.69 9.62
CA SER A 104 -1.72 2.41 10.27
C SER A 104 -0.49 1.51 10.42
N ALA A 105 0.68 2.00 10.01
CA ALA A 105 1.93 1.27 10.20
C ALA A 105 2.31 1.10 11.68
N ARG A 106 1.82 1.99 12.54
CA ARG A 106 2.00 1.92 13.99
C ARG A 106 1.19 0.81 14.67
N GLU A 107 0.16 0.31 14.00
CA GLU A 107 -0.68 -0.79 14.48
C GLU A 107 -0.23 -2.17 13.94
N SER A 108 0.66 -2.19 12.95
CA SER A 108 1.16 -3.41 12.33
C SER A 108 2.13 -4.16 13.25
N GLY A 109 2.01 -5.49 13.31
CA GLY A 109 2.91 -6.36 14.09
C GLY A 109 2.49 -6.65 15.55
N ARG A 110 1.23 -6.45 15.91
CA ARG A 110 0.64 -7.00 17.16
C ARG A 110 -0.01 -8.35 16.95
#